data_AF-A0A2H3KRM5-F1
#
_entry.id   AF-A0A2H3KRM5-F1
#
_cell.length_a   1.000
_cell.length_b   1.000
_cell.length_c   1.000
_cell.angle_alpha   90.00
_cell.angle_beta   90.00
_cell.angle_gamma   90.00
#
_symmetry.space_group_name_H-M   'P 1'
#
loop_
_entity.id
_entity.type
_entity.pdbx_description
1 polymer ?
#
loop_
_entity_poly.entity_id
_entity_poly.type
_entity_poly.pdbx_seq_one_letter_code
_entity_poly.pdbx_strand_id
1 'polypeptide(L)'
;MAQQQQRRFSTRDEVYLNSPGFESFMVAGMVFAALFTAIFIYSIKAHSEWMVWPGIAIAGAVCLGTLKFLQRREYQRKLAELETEQEQLQG
;
A
#
# COMPACT_ATOMS: atom_id res chain seq x y z
N MET A 1 27.93 -8.60 21.16
CA MET A 1 26.98 -8.19 22.21
C MET A 1 26.54 -6.77 21.89
N ALA A 2 25.47 -6.62 21.11
CA ALA A 2 24.81 -5.33 20.90
C ALA A 2 23.43 -5.48 21.51
N GLN A 3 23.19 -4.77 22.59
CA GLN A 3 21.98 -4.84 23.37
C GLN A 3 20.80 -4.53 22.45
N GLN A 4 19.97 -5.55 22.21
CA GLN A 4 18.59 -5.37 21.77
C GLN A 4 17.89 -4.59 22.87
N GLN A 5 18.01 -3.27 22.80
CA GLN A 5 17.12 -2.36 23.49
C GLN A 5 15.77 -2.59 22.85
N GLN A 6 15.05 -3.56 23.41
CA GLN A 6 13.68 -3.90 23.08
C GLN A 6 12.88 -2.62 23.32
N ARG A 7 12.77 -1.76 22.29
CA ARG A 7 11.75 -0.72 22.20
C ARG A 7 10.44 -1.46 22.40
N ARG A 8 9.93 -1.42 23.63
CA ARG A 8 8.75 -2.15 24.04
C ARG A 8 7.56 -1.40 23.48
N PHE A 9 7.34 -1.55 22.17
CA PHE A 9 6.12 -1.10 21.52
C PHE A 9 4.95 -1.67 22.31
N SER A 10 4.02 -0.81 22.71
CA SER A 10 2.80 -1.27 23.35
C SER A 10 2.00 -2.09 22.34
N THR A 11 1.17 -3.04 22.79
CA THR A 11 0.27 -3.78 21.90
C THR A 11 -0.60 -2.84 21.05
N ARG A 12 -0.88 -1.63 21.55
CA ARG A 12 -1.58 -0.57 20.79
C ARG A 12 -0.77 -0.08 19.58
N ASP A 13 0.54 0.08 19.75
CA ASP A 13 1.44 0.62 18.72
C ASP A 13 1.64 -0.41 17.60
N GLU A 14 1.72 -1.70 17.95
CA GLU A 14 1.75 -2.80 16.99
C GLU A 14 0.49 -2.85 16.12
N VAL A 15 -0.68 -2.67 16.72
CA VAL A 15 -1.96 -2.59 15.99
C VAL A 15 -1.99 -1.35 15.10
N TYR A 16 -1.50 -0.21 15.58
CA TYR A 16 -1.45 1.02 14.79
C TYR A 16 -0.52 0.92 13.57
N LEU A 17 0.67 0.36 13.76
CA LEU A 17 1.66 0.09 12.71
C LEU A 17 1.08 -0.84 11.63
N ASN A 18 0.37 -1.88 12.05
CA ASN A 18 -0.14 -2.91 11.14
C ASN A 18 -1.54 -2.61 10.56
N SER A 19 -2.15 -1.48 10.93
CA SER A 19 -3.43 -1.02 10.39
C SER A 19 -3.19 -0.10 9.18
N PRO A 20 -3.33 -0.59 7.94
CA PRO A 20 -3.18 0.27 6.76
C PRO A 20 -4.34 1.26 6.68
N GLY A 21 -4.05 2.49 6.24
CA GLY A 21 -5.05 3.54 6.08
C GLY A 21 -6.05 3.23 4.96
N PHE A 22 -7.28 3.71 5.10
CA PHE A 22 -8.31 3.61 4.06
C PHE A 22 -7.87 4.31 2.75
N GLU A 23 -7.07 5.38 2.86
CA GLU A 23 -6.54 6.13 1.72
C GLU A 23 -5.73 5.25 0.76
N SER A 24 -4.88 4.37 1.29
CA SER A 24 -4.09 3.44 0.49
C SER A 24 -4.96 2.53 -0.40
N PHE A 25 -6.11 2.08 0.11
CA PHE A 25 -7.06 1.28 -0.66
C PHE A 25 -7.78 2.10 -1.74
N MET A 26 -8.19 3.33 -1.41
CA MET A 26 -8.82 4.23 -2.36
C MET A 26 -7.89 4.57 -3.53
N VAL A 27 -6.62 4.89 -3.24
CA VAL A 27 -5.63 5.20 -4.29
C VAL A 27 -5.36 3.97 -5.16
N ALA A 28 -5.14 2.79 -4.56
CA ALA A 28 -4.93 1.56 -5.31
C ALA A 28 -6.15 1.22 -6.20
N GLY A 29 -7.37 1.40 -5.67
CA GLY A 29 -8.62 1.21 -6.42
C GLY A 29 -8.76 2.18 -7.59
N MET A 30 -8.41 3.45 -7.42
CA MET A 30 -8.41 4.44 -8.52
C MET A 30 -7.39 4.09 -9.60
N VAL A 31 -6.19 3.64 -9.22
CA VAL A 31 -5.16 3.20 -10.17
C VAL A 31 -5.66 1.99 -10.96
N PHE A 32 -6.27 1.01 -10.29
CA PHE A 32 -6.89 -0.14 -10.96
C PHE A 32 -7.97 0.30 -11.95
N ALA A 33 -8.92 1.14 -11.52
CA ALA A 33 -10.03 1.59 -12.34
C ALA A 33 -9.54 2.36 -13.58
N ALA A 34 -8.56 3.25 -13.43
CA ALA A 34 -7.98 4.00 -14.53
C ALA A 34 -7.29 3.09 -15.56
N LEU A 35 -6.45 2.17 -15.10
CA LEU A 35 -5.74 1.22 -15.97
C LEU A 35 -6.70 0.27 -16.66
N PHE A 36 -7.64 -0.31 -15.92
CA PHE A 36 -8.62 -1.22 -16.49
C PHE A 36 -9.49 -0.52 -17.54
N THR A 37 -9.95 0.70 -17.26
CA THR A 37 -10.72 1.51 -18.22
C THR A 37 -9.92 1.77 -19.50
N ALA A 38 -8.64 2.15 -19.38
CA ALA A 38 -7.78 2.37 -20.54
C ALA A 38 -7.61 1.10 -21.39
N ILE A 39 -7.37 -0.04 -20.75
CA ILE A 39 -7.21 -1.32 -21.43
C ILE A 39 -8.52 -1.78 -22.09
N PHE A 40 -9.65 -1.57 -21.42
CA PHE A 40 -10.98 -1.90 -21.94
C PHE A 40 -11.30 -1.08 -23.20
N ILE A 41 -11.07 0.24 -23.19
CA ILE A 41 -11.24 1.10 -24.37
C ILE A 41 -10.35 0.64 -25.53
N TYR A 42 -9.10 0.29 -25.24
CA TYR A 42 -8.16 -0.19 -26.26
C TYR A 42 -8.58 -1.55 -26.82
N SER A 43 -9.09 -2.45 -25.98
CA SER A 43 -9.62 -3.75 -26.40
C SER A 43 -10.83 -3.61 -27.35
N ILE A 44 -11.75 -2.68 -27.07
CA ILE A 44 -12.88 -2.38 -27.97
C ILE A 44 -12.36 -1.88 -29.32
N LYS A 45 -11.41 -0.93 -29.33
CA LYS A 45 -10.82 -0.40 -30.57
C LYS A 45 -10.10 -1.48 -31.39
N ALA A 46 -9.47 -2.43 -30.73
CA ALA A 46 -8.76 -3.53 -31.38
C ALA A 46 -9.69 -4.68 -31.82
N HIS A 47 -11.01 -4.59 -31.57
CA HIS A 47 -11.97 -5.68 -31.77
C HIS A 47 -11.51 -7.02 -31.16
N SER A 48 -10.78 -6.94 -30.04
CA SER A 48 -10.13 -8.09 -29.44
C SER A 48 -10.61 -8.27 -28.01
N GLU A 49 -11.69 -9.03 -27.86
CA GLU A 49 -12.31 -9.39 -26.58
C GLU A 49 -11.36 -10.22 -25.71
N TRP A 50 -10.49 -11.01 -26.35
CA TRP A 50 -9.46 -11.80 -25.68
C TRP A 50 -8.41 -10.95 -24.95
N MET A 51 -8.23 -9.69 -25.36
CA MET A 51 -7.23 -8.79 -24.79
C MET A 51 -7.65 -8.20 -23.44
N VAL A 52 -8.93 -8.34 -23.05
CA VAL A 52 -9.44 -7.91 -21.74
C VAL A 52 -8.82 -8.73 -20.62
N TRP A 53 -8.68 -10.05 -20.79
CA TRP A 53 -8.12 -10.96 -19.79
C TRP A 53 -6.67 -10.63 -19.36
N PRO A 54 -5.69 -10.51 -20.28
CA PRO A 54 -4.34 -10.09 -19.91
C PRO A 54 -4.34 -8.66 -19.37
N GLY A 55 -5.26 -7.82 -19.85
CA GLY A 55 -5.47 -6.47 -19.35
C GLY A 55 -5.83 -6.41 -17.87
N ILE A 56 -6.82 -7.20 -17.45
CA ILE A 56 -7.24 -7.33 -16.05
C ILE A 56 -6.08 -7.84 -15.20
N ALA A 57 -5.34 -8.85 -15.67
CA ALA A 57 -4.21 -9.40 -14.93
C ALA A 57 -3.12 -8.34 -14.69
N ILE A 58 -2.78 -7.54 -15.70
CA ILE A 58 -1.81 -6.45 -15.58
C ILE A 58 -2.32 -5.37 -14.64
N ALA A 59 -3.57 -4.92 -14.80
CA ALA A 59 -4.16 -3.91 -13.92
C ALA A 59 -4.20 -4.38 -12.46
N GLY A 60 -4.55 -5.65 -12.22
CA GLY A 60 -4.52 -6.28 -10.90
C GLY A 60 -3.12 -6.33 -10.31
N ALA A 61 -2.11 -6.72 -11.08
CA ALA A 61 -0.71 -6.73 -10.63
C ALA A 61 -0.21 -5.32 -10.26
N VAL A 62 -0.52 -4.31 -11.07
CA VAL A 62 -0.16 -2.91 -10.79
C VAL A 62 -0.90 -2.39 -9.55
N CYS A 63 -2.18 -2.74 -9.39
CA CYS A 63 -2.95 -2.39 -8.19
C CYS A 63 -2.33 -2.98 -6.92
N LEU A 64 -2.01 -4.28 -6.93
CA LEU A 64 -1.35 -4.96 -5.80
C LEU A 64 0.02 -4.36 -5.51
N GLY A 65 0.80 -4.04 -6.54
CA GLY A 65 2.09 -3.37 -6.39
C GLY A 65 1.94 -1.99 -5.74
N THR A 66 0.97 -1.19 -6.21
CA THR A 66 0.66 0.14 -5.68
C THR A 66 0.22 0.05 -4.23
N LEU A 67 -0.68 -0.88 -3.90
CA LEU A 67 -1.16 -1.08 -2.53
C LEU A 67 0.00 -1.43 -1.59
N LYS A 68 0.85 -2.41 -1.97
CA LYS A 68 2.02 -2.78 -1.17
C LYS A 68 3.00 -1.62 -1.00
N PHE A 69 3.20 -0.81 -2.04
CA PHE A 69 4.06 0.36 -1.97
C PHE A 69 3.52 1.41 -0.99
N LEU A 70 2.23 1.72 -1.06
CA LEU A 70 1.58 2.70 -0.19
C LEU A 70 1.56 2.22 1.27
N GLN A 71 1.20 0.96 1.51
CA GLN A 71 1.22 0.35 2.85
C GLN A 71 2.61 0.36 3.47
N ARG A 72 3.65 0.05 2.67
CA ARG A 72 5.05 0.15 3.15
C ARG A 72 5.42 1.59 3.52
N ARG A 73 4.99 2.57 2.71
CA ARG A 73 5.28 3.98 2.97
C ARG A 73 4.56 4.47 4.22
N GLU A 74 3.30 4.09 4.42
CA GLU A 74 2.55 4.38 5.64
C GLU A 74 3.19 3.74 6.86
N TYR A 75 3.57 2.45 6.78
CA TYR A 75 4.23 1.74 7.87
C TYR A 75 5.52 2.46 8.33
N GLN A 76 6.36 2.88 7.38
CA GLN A 76 7.60 3.61 7.69
C GLN A 76 7.33 4.98 8.32
N ARG A 77 6.28 5.68 7.90
CA ARG A 77 5.87 6.95 8.52
C ARG A 77 5.41 6.75 9.95
N LYS A 78 4.52 5.78 10.18
CA LYS A 78 4.03 5.44 11.53
C LYS A 78 5.15 5.00 12.46
N LEU A 79 6.13 4.27 11.93
CA LEU A 79 7.31 3.89 12.69
C LEU A 79 8.10 5.14 13.12
N ALA A 80 8.42 6.04 12.19
CA ALA A 80 9.14 7.28 12.51
C ALA A 80 8.38 8.17 13.52
N GLU A 81 7.05 8.24 13.43
CA GLU A 81 6.21 8.96 14.40
C GLU A 81 6.35 8.37 15.81
N LEU A 82 6.24 7.04 15.95
CA LEU A 82 6.40 6.36 17.24
C LEU A 82 7.81 6.47 17.82
N GLU A 83 8.84 6.46 16.98
CA GLU A 83 10.23 6.68 17.41
C GLU A 83 10.42 8.08 17.99
N THR A 84 9.84 9.09 17.33
CA THR A 84 9.89 10.49 17.78
C THR A 84 9.14 10.67 19.10
N GLU A 85 7.96 10.06 19.25
CA GLU A 85 7.20 10.10 20.52
C GLU A 85 7.98 9.45 21.68
N GLN A 86 8.68 8.33 21.42
CA GLN A 86 9.49 7.68 22.45
C GLN A 86 10.70 8.52 22.87
N GLU A 87 11.35 9.22 21.94
CA GLU A 87 12.47 10.11 22.23
C GLU A 87 12.02 11.33 23.05
N GLN A 88 10.85 11.89 22.75
CA GLN A 88 10.27 13.00 23.52
C GLN A 88 9.85 12.62 24.94
N LEU A 89 9.46 11.36 25.17
CA LEU A 89 9.10 10.86 26.51
C LEU A 89 10.31 10.51 27.38
N GLN A 90 11.50 10.37 26.79
CA GLN A 90 12.74 10.01 27.50
C GLN A 90 13.67 11.21 27.78
N GLY A 91 13.43 12.37 27.17
CA GLY A 91 14.17 13.62 27.42
C GLY A 91 13.49 14.52 28.45
#